data_AF-A0A955WDV9-F1
#
_entry.id   AF-A0A955WDV9-F1
#
_cell.length_a   1.000
_cell.length_b   1.000
_cell.length_c   1.000
_cell.angle_alpha   90.00
_cell.angle_beta   90.00
_cell.angle_gamma   90.00
#
_symmetry.space_group_name_H-M   'P 1'
#
loop_
_entity.id
_entity.type
_entity.pdbx_description
1 polymer ?
#
loop_
_entity_poly.entity_id
_entity_poly.type
_entity_poly.pdbx_seq_one_letter_code
_entity_poly.pdbx_strand_id
1 'polypeptide(L)'
;MRRRVPELCFAIVVTAMVAGGIAPRYRVLWAAENVLVVLALPVLVWAHRRFRLSDVAAVATCAFLLLHLAGAHFGYNEFPLFAEWRAWGWSRNHYDRVVHFAYGLLIVIPLHEVLRHALTPAEGPGIALLLRYLAVSEIMGTSMLYELVEWVYAVSSSTDAGPMFLGAQGDAWDAHKDMALAAGGALLTMSAGQWWSRTRRSPSRG
;
A
#
# COMPACT_ATOMS: atom_id res chain seq x y z
N MET A 1 -18.14 6.13 -24.94
CA MET A 1 -17.45 4.96 -24.34
C MET A 1 -17.38 5.13 -22.83
N ARG A 2 -17.99 4.23 -22.05
CA ARG A 2 -17.84 4.23 -20.58
C ARG A 2 -16.41 3.80 -20.26
N ARG A 3 -15.63 4.62 -19.56
CA ARG A 3 -14.29 4.24 -19.09
C ARG A 3 -14.44 3.07 -18.11
N ARG A 4 -13.78 1.94 -18.38
CA ARG A 4 -13.79 0.70 -17.56
C ARG A 4 -12.47 0.51 -16.81
N VAL A 5 -11.88 1.61 -16.35
CA VAL A 5 -10.54 1.59 -15.73
C VAL A 5 -10.52 0.76 -14.45
N PRO A 6 -11.47 0.92 -13.50
CA PRO A 6 -11.47 0.10 -12.29
C PRO A 6 -11.59 -1.40 -12.60
N GLU A 7 -12.48 -1.79 -13.51
CA GLU A 7 -12.65 -3.19 -13.89
C GLU A 7 -11.37 -3.79 -14.50
N LEU A 8 -10.68 -3.02 -15.35
CA LEU A 8 -9.40 -3.44 -15.92
C LEU A 8 -8.32 -3.59 -14.84
N CYS A 9 -8.21 -2.63 -13.92
CA CYS A 9 -7.27 -2.69 -12.80
C CYS A 9 -7.49 -3.94 -11.94
N PHE A 10 -8.73 -4.24 -11.54
CA PHE A 10 -9.02 -5.44 -10.76
C PHE A 10 -8.76 -6.73 -11.53
N ALA A 11 -9.07 -6.76 -12.84
CA ALA A 11 -8.75 -7.92 -13.68
C ALA A 11 -7.24 -8.15 -13.78
N ILE A 12 -6.45 -7.09 -13.90
CA ILE A 12 -4.98 -7.16 -13.90
C ILE A 12 -4.46 -7.73 -12.58
N VAL A 13 -4.95 -7.24 -11.44
CA VAL A 13 -4.54 -7.73 -10.11
C VAL A 13 -4.87 -9.21 -9.94
N VAL A 14 -6.09 -9.64 -10.29
CA VAL A 14 -6.49 -11.05 -10.19
C VAL A 14 -5.62 -11.92 -11.10
N THR A 15 -5.36 -11.47 -12.33
CA THR A 15 -4.50 -12.19 -13.28
C THR A 15 -3.07 -12.31 -12.75
N ALA A 16 -2.51 -11.22 -12.23
CA ALA A 16 -1.18 -11.21 -11.64
C ALA A 16 -1.07 -12.11 -10.40
N MET A 17 -2.12 -12.15 -9.57
CA MET A 17 -2.16 -13.03 -8.39
C MET A 17 -2.17 -14.50 -8.79
N VAL A 18 -3.00 -14.88 -9.77
CA VAL A 18 -3.04 -16.27 -10.28
C VAL A 18 -1.71 -16.63 -10.95
N ALA A 19 -1.16 -15.76 -11.78
CA ALA A 19 0.13 -15.98 -12.44
C ALA A 19 1.28 -16.06 -11.43
N GLY A 20 1.28 -15.22 -10.41
CA GLY A 20 2.28 -15.21 -9.33
C GLY A 20 2.26 -16.48 -8.48
N GLY A 21 1.16 -17.24 -8.47
CA GLY A 21 1.07 -18.56 -7.85
C GLY A 21 1.78 -19.67 -8.63
N ILE A 22 2.22 -19.40 -9.86
CA ILE A 22 3.00 -20.34 -10.68
C ILE A 22 4.46 -20.24 -10.25
N ALA A 23 4.97 -21.28 -9.59
CA ALA A 23 6.35 -21.37 -9.12
C ALA A 23 6.86 -20.14 -8.32
N PRO A 24 6.13 -19.67 -7.29
CA PRO A 24 6.67 -18.64 -6.40
C PRO A 24 7.90 -19.17 -5.67
N ARG A 25 8.81 -18.26 -5.32
CA ARG A 25 10.06 -18.56 -4.61
C ARG A 25 9.83 -19.42 -3.37
N TYR A 26 8.83 -19.03 -2.57
CA TYR A 26 8.45 -19.73 -1.33
C TYR A 26 6.93 -19.89 -1.28
N ARG A 27 6.41 -21.10 -1.51
CA ARG A 27 4.95 -21.35 -1.61
C ARG A 27 4.18 -21.00 -0.33
N VAL A 28 4.74 -21.29 0.84
CA VAL A 28 4.12 -21.01 2.14
C VAL A 28 4.03 -19.50 2.38
N LEU A 29 5.14 -18.77 2.14
CA LEU A 29 5.14 -17.32 2.26
C LEU A 29 4.22 -16.68 1.22
N TRP A 30 4.29 -17.11 -0.05
CA TRP A 30 3.37 -16.61 -1.07
C TRP A 30 1.91 -16.73 -0.64
N ALA A 31 1.52 -17.84 0.00
CA ALA A 31 0.18 -17.99 0.54
C ALA A 31 -0.08 -17.01 1.69
N ALA A 32 0.82 -16.95 2.69
CA ALA A 32 0.71 -16.07 3.85
C ALA A 32 0.57 -14.58 3.45
N GLU A 33 1.44 -14.11 2.56
CA GLU A 33 1.46 -12.76 1.99
C GLU A 33 0.16 -12.40 1.27
N ASN A 34 -0.48 -13.38 0.62
CA ASN A 34 -1.67 -13.13 -0.19
C ASN A 34 -2.99 -13.35 0.54
N VAL A 35 -3.00 -13.86 1.78
CA VAL A 35 -4.23 -14.00 2.57
C VAL A 35 -4.96 -12.66 2.68
N LEU A 36 -4.24 -11.60 3.05
CA LEU A 36 -4.83 -10.27 3.19
C LEU A 36 -5.31 -9.71 1.85
N VAL A 37 -4.62 -9.97 0.74
CA VAL A 37 -5.05 -9.54 -0.59
C VAL A 37 -6.35 -10.23 -1.00
N VAL A 38 -6.46 -11.53 -0.78
CA VAL A 38 -7.68 -12.31 -1.09
C VAL A 38 -8.88 -11.77 -0.30
N LEU A 39 -8.67 -11.43 0.98
CA LEU A 39 -9.72 -10.86 1.84
C LEU A 39 -10.05 -9.40 1.47
N ALA A 40 -9.05 -8.61 1.10
CA ALA A 40 -9.20 -7.20 0.76
C ALA A 40 -9.85 -6.99 -0.61
N LEU A 41 -9.61 -7.86 -1.60
CA LEU A 41 -10.11 -7.69 -2.97
C LEU A 41 -11.63 -7.49 -3.06
N PRO A 42 -12.50 -8.32 -2.43
CA PRO A 42 -13.93 -8.08 -2.41
C PRO A 42 -14.31 -6.74 -1.78
N VAL A 43 -13.62 -6.34 -0.70
CA VAL A 43 -13.84 -5.07 -0.01
C VAL A 43 -13.46 -3.88 -0.90
N LEU A 44 -12.32 -3.97 -1.60
CA LEU A 44 -11.86 -2.94 -2.53
C LEU A 44 -12.81 -2.80 -3.73
N VAL A 45 -13.26 -3.90 -4.31
CA VAL A 45 -14.26 -3.88 -5.39
C VAL A 45 -15.57 -3.28 -4.92
N TRP A 46 -16.04 -3.66 -3.73
CA TRP A 46 -17.24 -3.08 -3.12
C TRP A 46 -17.07 -1.58 -2.87
N ALA A 47 -15.95 -1.15 -2.29
CA ALA A 47 -15.66 0.25 -2.00
C ALA A 47 -15.60 1.09 -3.28
N HIS A 48 -14.92 0.60 -4.33
CA HIS A 48 -14.88 1.26 -5.64
C HIS A 48 -16.27 1.47 -6.23
N ARG A 49 -17.17 0.49 -6.10
CA ARG A 49 -18.55 0.61 -6.58
C ARG A 49 -19.42 1.50 -5.71
N ARG A 50 -19.29 1.38 -4.38
CA ARG A 50 -20.13 2.08 -3.39
C ARG A 50 -19.80 3.56 -3.29
N PHE A 51 -18.52 3.92 -3.35
CA PHE A 51 -18.04 5.29 -3.22
C PHE A 51 -17.68 5.93 -4.57
N ARG A 52 -17.79 5.17 -5.68
CA ARG A 52 -17.48 5.65 -7.04
C ARG A 52 -16.09 6.29 -7.12
N LEU A 53 -15.11 5.58 -6.58
CA LEU A 53 -13.72 6.05 -6.51
C LEU A 53 -13.16 6.32 -7.91
N SER A 54 -12.23 7.27 -7.98
CA SER A 54 -11.68 7.76 -9.24
C SER A 54 -10.82 6.73 -9.99
N ASP A 55 -10.61 6.97 -11.30
CA ASP A 55 -9.65 6.21 -12.10
C ASP A 55 -8.23 6.26 -11.49
N VAL A 56 -7.86 7.39 -10.87
CA VAL A 56 -6.56 7.56 -10.18
C VAL A 56 -6.48 6.65 -8.96
N ALA A 57 -7.54 6.59 -8.15
CA ALA A 57 -7.61 5.69 -7.00
C ALA A 57 -7.49 4.22 -7.45
N ALA A 58 -8.18 3.84 -8.54
CA ALA A 58 -8.12 2.47 -9.07
C ALA A 58 -6.71 2.10 -9.56
N VAL A 59 -6.05 3.01 -10.30
CA VAL A 59 -4.68 2.80 -10.77
C VAL A 59 -3.69 2.76 -9.61
N ALA A 60 -3.84 3.61 -8.60
CA ALA A 60 -2.99 3.62 -7.41
C ALA A 60 -3.12 2.31 -6.62
N THR A 61 -4.34 1.85 -6.36
CA THR A 61 -4.59 0.54 -5.72
C THR A 61 -4.00 -0.60 -6.55
N CYS A 62 -4.21 -0.59 -7.87
CA CYS A 62 -3.64 -1.59 -8.77
C CYS A 62 -2.11 -1.62 -8.70
N ALA A 63 -1.46 -0.45 -8.78
CA ALA A 63 -0.01 -0.34 -8.75
C ALA A 63 0.56 -0.87 -7.43
N PHE A 64 -0.05 -0.51 -6.29
CA PHE A 64 0.36 -1.04 -4.98
C PHE A 64 0.21 -2.57 -4.91
N LEU A 65 -0.96 -3.10 -5.31
CA LEU A 65 -1.19 -4.54 -5.27
C LEU A 65 -0.25 -5.31 -6.20
N LEU A 66 0.13 -4.75 -7.35
CA LEU A 66 1.13 -5.35 -8.23
C LEU A 66 2.53 -5.38 -7.62
N LEU A 67 2.92 -4.33 -6.88
CA LEU A 67 4.16 -4.35 -6.10
C LEU A 67 4.08 -5.47 -5.05
N HIS A 68 3.03 -5.51 -4.25
CA HIS A 68 2.86 -6.57 -3.24
C HIS A 68 2.93 -7.98 -3.83
N LEU A 69 2.20 -8.22 -4.93
CA LEU A 69 2.18 -9.51 -5.60
C LEU A 69 3.55 -9.92 -6.17
N ALA A 70 4.32 -8.95 -6.67
CA ALA A 70 5.69 -9.20 -7.10
C ALA A 70 6.56 -9.60 -5.89
N GLY A 71 6.44 -8.89 -4.76
CA GLY A 71 7.09 -9.24 -3.50
C GLY A 71 6.76 -10.65 -3.03
N ALA A 72 5.48 -11.02 -3.01
CA ALA A 72 5.03 -12.35 -2.63
C ALA A 72 5.55 -13.46 -3.57
N HIS A 73 5.70 -13.17 -4.87
CA HIS A 73 6.20 -14.14 -5.85
C HIS A 73 7.72 -14.34 -5.75
N PHE A 74 8.49 -13.25 -5.73
CA PHE A 74 9.95 -13.30 -5.74
C PHE A 74 10.59 -13.41 -4.35
N GLY A 75 9.85 -13.05 -3.30
CA GLY A 75 10.30 -12.95 -1.91
C GLY A 75 10.75 -11.54 -1.54
N TYR A 76 10.23 -10.99 -0.44
CA TYR A 76 10.54 -9.65 0.06
C TYR A 76 12.02 -9.48 0.47
N ASN A 77 12.61 -10.49 1.11
CA ASN A 77 14.00 -10.45 1.58
C ASN A 77 15.05 -10.67 0.47
N GLU A 78 14.61 -11.14 -0.69
CA GLU A 78 15.48 -11.59 -1.79
C GLU A 78 15.05 -11.00 -3.14
N PHE A 79 14.26 -9.93 -3.14
CA PHE A 79 13.69 -9.40 -4.37
C PHE A 79 14.81 -9.05 -5.38
N PRO A 80 14.77 -9.56 -6.62
CA PRO A 80 15.91 -9.55 -7.54
C PRO A 80 16.49 -8.18 -7.84
N LEU A 81 15.63 -7.15 -7.99
CA LEU A 81 16.06 -5.77 -8.27
C LEU A 81 16.92 -5.15 -7.14
N PHE A 82 16.89 -5.72 -5.95
CA PHE A 82 17.60 -5.25 -4.76
C PHE A 82 18.70 -6.22 -4.33
N ALA A 83 18.96 -7.28 -5.11
CA ALA A 83 19.95 -8.31 -4.79
C ALA A 83 21.38 -7.74 -4.68
N GLU A 84 21.73 -6.77 -5.53
CA GLU A 84 23.05 -6.16 -5.56
C GLU A 84 23.30 -5.14 -4.44
N TRP A 85 22.27 -4.75 -3.67
CA TRP A 85 22.42 -3.70 -2.66
C TRP A 85 23.39 -4.09 -1.53
N ARG A 86 23.50 -5.40 -1.24
CA ARG A 86 24.51 -5.92 -0.32
C ARG A 86 25.94 -5.63 -0.81
N ALA A 87 26.16 -5.65 -2.12
CA ALA A 87 27.45 -5.29 -2.71
C ALA A 87 27.73 -3.77 -2.62
N TRP A 88 26.70 -2.94 -2.44
CA TRP A 88 26.82 -1.50 -2.19
C TRP A 88 26.95 -1.14 -0.70
N GLY A 89 27.13 -2.14 0.16
CA GLY A 89 27.35 -1.94 1.60
C GLY A 89 26.08 -1.88 2.45
N TRP A 90 24.89 -2.11 1.87
CA TRP A 90 23.66 -2.22 2.64
C TRP A 90 23.60 -3.56 3.38
N SER A 91 23.15 -3.52 4.64
CA SER A 91 23.05 -4.73 5.47
C SER A 91 21.90 -5.66 5.08
N ARG A 92 20.93 -5.17 4.28
CA ARG A 92 19.70 -5.91 3.92
C ARG A 92 19.18 -5.60 2.52
N ASN A 93 18.20 -6.39 2.09
CA ASN A 93 17.34 -6.06 0.96
C ASN A 93 16.27 -5.06 1.42
N HIS A 94 16.05 -3.99 0.66
CA HIS A 94 15.13 -2.91 1.00
C HIS A 94 13.84 -2.90 0.17
N TYR A 95 13.54 -3.97 -0.55
CA TYR A 95 12.30 -4.05 -1.32
C TYR A 95 11.06 -3.78 -0.46
N ASP A 96 11.04 -4.38 0.73
CA ASP A 96 9.99 -4.20 1.72
C ASP A 96 9.75 -2.72 2.08
N ARG A 97 10.83 -1.99 2.37
CA ARG A 97 10.80 -0.53 2.60
C ARG A 97 10.13 0.23 1.46
N VAL A 98 10.40 -0.18 0.22
CA VAL A 98 9.82 0.45 -0.96
C VAL A 98 8.31 0.17 -1.03
N VAL A 99 7.89 -1.05 -0.69
CA VAL A 99 6.47 -1.41 -0.65
C VAL A 99 5.74 -0.65 0.47
N HIS A 100 6.32 -0.52 1.68
CA HIS A 100 5.74 0.29 2.75
C HIS A 100 5.62 1.77 2.38
N PHE A 101 6.65 2.36 1.78
CA PHE A 101 6.55 3.71 1.25
C PHE A 101 5.46 3.83 0.18
N ALA A 102 5.40 2.87 -0.76
CA ALA A 102 4.39 2.83 -1.82
C ALA A 102 2.97 2.62 -1.27
N TYR A 103 2.79 1.85 -0.20
CA TYR A 103 1.52 1.68 0.50
C TYR A 103 0.97 3.03 0.91
N GLY A 104 1.77 3.80 1.66
CA GLY A 104 1.37 5.15 2.07
C GLY A 104 1.15 6.09 0.89
N LEU A 105 2.05 6.07 -0.08
CA LEU A 105 2.00 6.95 -1.25
C LEU A 105 0.73 6.72 -2.09
N LEU A 106 0.34 5.47 -2.29
CA LEU A 106 -0.70 5.08 -3.25
C LEU A 106 -2.06 4.84 -2.58
N ILE A 107 -2.11 4.15 -1.44
CA ILE A 107 -3.37 3.74 -0.79
C ILE A 107 -4.03 4.88 -0.02
N VAL A 108 -3.28 5.91 0.36
CA VAL A 108 -3.89 7.12 0.95
C VAL A 108 -4.89 7.79 -0.01
N ILE A 109 -4.74 7.62 -1.34
CA ILE A 109 -5.63 8.21 -2.36
C ILE A 109 -7.06 7.62 -2.28
N PRO A 110 -7.28 6.31 -2.50
CA PRO A 110 -8.61 5.71 -2.38
C PRO A 110 -9.18 5.89 -0.97
N LEU A 111 -8.34 5.81 0.06
CA LEU A 111 -8.77 5.97 1.44
C LEU A 111 -9.29 7.39 1.72
N HIS A 112 -8.56 8.42 1.30
CA HIS A 112 -9.01 9.80 1.41
C HIS A 112 -10.29 10.05 0.59
N GLU A 113 -10.45 9.42 -0.57
CA GLU A 113 -11.71 9.48 -1.33
C GLU A 113 -12.87 8.80 -0.61
N VAL A 114 -12.67 7.62 0.00
CA VAL A 114 -13.68 6.96 0.84
C VAL A 114 -14.07 7.87 2.01
N LEU A 115 -13.10 8.43 2.74
CA LEU A 115 -13.37 9.35 3.86
C LEU A 115 -14.17 10.58 3.41
N ARG A 116 -13.84 11.17 2.25
CA ARG A 116 -14.62 12.28 1.67
C ARG A 116 -16.06 11.89 1.35
N HIS A 117 -16.29 10.71 0.78
CA HIS A 117 -17.64 10.25 0.43
C HIS A 117 -18.44 9.69 1.62
N ALA A 118 -17.78 9.15 2.64
CA ALA A 118 -18.41 8.54 3.79
C ALA A 118 -18.75 9.56 4.87
N LEU A 119 -17.79 10.45 5.18
CA LEU A 119 -17.94 11.42 6.26
C LEU A 119 -18.62 12.70 5.79
N THR A 120 -18.75 12.89 4.48
CA THR A 120 -19.52 13.94 3.80
C THR A 120 -19.77 15.22 4.63
N PRO A 121 -18.75 16.04 4.99
CA PRO A 121 -19.07 17.29 5.64
C PRO A 121 -18.88 18.46 4.66
N ALA A 122 -19.65 19.50 4.94
CA ALA A 122 -19.61 20.83 4.35
C ALA A 122 -18.24 21.28 3.82
N GLU A 123 -18.28 22.08 2.76
CA GLU A 123 -17.09 22.63 2.14
C GLU A 123 -16.36 23.60 3.09
N GLY A 124 -15.05 23.37 3.30
CA GLY A 124 -14.24 24.28 4.11
C GLY A 124 -12.78 23.82 4.28
N PRO A 125 -11.82 24.74 4.45
CA PRO A 125 -10.40 24.39 4.64
C PRO A 125 -10.14 23.51 5.86
N GLY A 126 -10.88 23.71 6.96
CA GLY A 126 -10.74 22.93 8.20
C GLY A 126 -11.16 21.48 8.03
N ILE A 127 -12.31 21.22 7.40
CA ILE A 127 -12.77 19.85 7.09
C ILE A 127 -11.80 19.17 6.12
N ALA A 128 -11.32 19.88 5.09
CA ALA A 128 -10.34 19.31 4.16
C ALA A 128 -9.01 18.94 4.85
N LEU A 129 -8.58 19.70 5.86
CA LEU A 129 -7.42 19.34 6.67
C LEU A 129 -7.70 18.12 7.55
N LEU A 130 -8.86 18.06 8.21
CA LEU A 130 -9.28 16.92 9.03
C LEU A 130 -9.32 15.62 8.22
N LEU A 131 -9.90 15.63 7.02
CA LEU A 131 -9.98 14.43 6.18
C LEU A 131 -8.59 13.94 5.72
N ARG A 132 -7.67 14.85 5.45
CA ARG A 132 -6.26 14.49 5.15
C ARG A 132 -5.55 13.92 6.37
N TYR A 133 -5.74 14.52 7.54
CA TYR A 133 -5.23 14.00 8.80
C TYR A 133 -5.75 12.57 9.03
N LEU A 134 -7.06 12.35 8.94
CA LEU A 134 -7.67 11.03 9.11
C LEU A 134 -7.14 10.01 8.11
N ALA A 135 -6.95 10.40 6.84
CA ALA A 135 -6.38 9.50 5.83
C ALA A 135 -4.94 9.08 6.19
N VAL A 136 -4.10 10.02 6.62
CA VAL A 136 -2.72 9.71 7.05
C VAL A 136 -2.72 8.87 8.33
N SER A 137 -3.54 9.22 9.32
CA SER A 137 -3.67 8.47 10.58
C SER A 137 -4.12 7.04 10.34
N GLU A 138 -5.03 6.82 9.40
CA GLU A 138 -5.50 5.47 9.06
C GLU A 138 -4.44 4.67 8.30
N ILE A 139 -3.62 5.29 7.43
CA ILE A 139 -2.43 4.62 6.87
C ILE A 139 -1.47 4.20 7.98
N MET A 140 -1.20 5.08 8.95
CA MET A 140 -0.32 4.76 10.09
C MET A 140 -0.91 3.61 10.92
N GLY A 141 -2.20 3.67 11.24
CA GLY A 141 -2.89 2.65 12.04
C GLY A 141 -2.90 1.29 11.35
N THR A 142 -3.23 1.25 10.05
CA THR A 142 -3.22 0.00 9.27
C THR A 142 -1.82 -0.55 9.03
N SER A 143 -0.81 0.32 8.83
CA SER A 143 0.59 -0.12 8.78
C SER A 143 1.01 -0.74 10.11
N MET A 144 0.70 -0.13 11.24
CA MET A 144 0.97 -0.71 12.56
C MET A 144 0.28 -2.06 12.75
N LEU A 145 -0.99 -2.20 12.34
CA LEU A 145 -1.69 -3.47 12.43
C LEU A 145 -1.03 -4.55 11.59
N TYR A 146 -0.50 -4.21 10.41
CA TYR A 146 0.23 -5.14 9.55
C TYR A 146 1.52 -5.63 10.23
N GLU A 147 2.33 -4.73 10.79
CA GLU A 147 3.54 -5.09 11.55
C GLU A 147 3.23 -6.02 12.74
N LEU A 148 2.10 -5.79 13.40
CA LEU A 148 1.65 -6.66 14.49
C LEU A 148 1.27 -8.07 13.98
N VAL A 149 0.68 -8.17 12.79
CA VAL A 149 0.39 -9.46 12.14
C VAL A 149 1.69 -10.19 11.82
N GLU A 150 2.68 -9.49 11.27
CA GLU A 150 4.00 -10.06 10.98
C GLU A 150 4.71 -10.53 12.24
N TRP A 151 4.69 -9.71 13.30
CA TRP A 151 5.23 -10.10 14.59
C TRP A 151 4.54 -11.35 15.15
N VAL A 152 3.20 -11.38 15.15
CA VAL A 152 2.43 -12.55 15.62
C VAL A 152 2.75 -13.79 14.79
N TYR A 153 2.85 -13.67 13.47
CA TYR A 153 3.23 -14.79 12.60
C TYR A 153 4.64 -15.28 12.90
N ALA A 154 5.59 -14.36 13.14
CA ALA A 154 6.97 -14.70 13.46
C ALA A 154 7.10 -15.47 14.77
N VAL A 155 6.40 -15.05 15.83
CA VAL A 155 6.47 -15.71 17.15
C VAL A 155 5.63 -16.98 17.25
N SER A 156 4.64 -17.16 16.36
CA SER A 156 3.78 -18.35 16.34
C SER A 156 4.28 -19.45 15.38
N SER A 157 5.12 -19.10 14.41
CA SER A 157 5.72 -20.07 13.48
C SER A 157 6.88 -20.83 14.14
N SER A 158 6.81 -22.16 14.11
CA SER A 158 7.94 -23.05 14.46
C SER A 158 8.92 -23.27 13.30
N THR A 159 8.70 -22.60 12.17
CA THR A 159 9.50 -22.73 10.94
C THR A 159 10.22 -21.43 10.61
N ASP A 160 11.26 -21.52 9.77
CA ASP A 160 11.99 -20.38 9.23
C ASP A 160 11.10 -19.40 8.42
N ALA A 161 9.87 -19.81 8.07
CA ALA A 161 8.91 -18.93 7.41
C ALA A 161 8.53 -17.71 8.25
N GLY A 162 8.53 -17.83 9.58
CA GLY A 162 8.17 -16.76 10.50
C GLY A 162 9.10 -15.55 10.40
N PRO A 163 10.41 -15.73 10.70
CA PRO A 163 11.40 -14.66 10.54
C PRO A 163 11.54 -14.14 9.10
N MET A 164 11.28 -14.98 8.10
CA MET A 164 11.29 -14.52 6.70
C MET A 164 10.08 -13.64 6.38
N PHE A 165 8.88 -14.00 6.83
CA PHE A 165 7.68 -13.19 6.68
C PHE A 165 7.80 -11.86 7.44
N LEU A 166 8.41 -11.86 8.63
CA LEU A 166 8.68 -10.64 9.40
C LEU A 166 9.56 -9.62 8.69
N GLY A 167 10.37 -10.02 7.70
CA GLY A 167 11.17 -9.07 6.92
C GLY A 167 12.35 -8.40 7.65
N ALA A 168 12.49 -8.55 8.97
CA ALA A 168 13.44 -7.81 9.81
C ALA A 168 14.89 -7.85 9.33
N GLN A 169 15.36 -8.99 8.81
CA GLN A 169 16.74 -9.13 8.29
C GLN A 169 17.81 -8.65 9.28
N GLY A 170 17.58 -8.82 10.59
CA GLY A 170 18.48 -8.38 11.67
C GLY A 170 18.35 -6.90 12.08
N ASP A 171 17.40 -6.15 11.51
CA ASP A 171 17.10 -4.77 11.90
C ASP A 171 16.08 -4.74 13.05
N ALA A 172 16.54 -4.39 14.26
CA ALA A 172 15.66 -4.29 15.43
C ALA A 172 14.60 -3.18 15.31
N TRP A 173 14.81 -2.22 14.40
CA TRP A 173 13.92 -1.09 14.17
C TRP A 173 13.05 -1.28 12.94
N ASP A 174 12.86 -2.52 12.49
CA ASP A 174 12.23 -2.80 11.21
C ASP A 174 10.85 -2.17 11.07
N ALA A 175 9.92 -2.66 11.89
CA ALA A 175 8.56 -2.19 11.94
C ALA A 175 8.43 -0.67 12.11
N HIS A 176 9.31 -0.06 12.92
CA HIS A 176 9.29 1.38 13.14
C HIS A 176 9.61 2.16 11.88
N LYS A 177 10.61 1.71 11.12
CA LYS A 177 11.02 2.33 9.87
C LYS A 177 9.99 2.07 8.76
N ASP A 178 9.33 0.91 8.76
CA ASP A 178 8.29 0.57 7.77
C ASP A 178 7.04 1.42 7.98
N MET A 179 6.56 1.51 9.22
CA MET A 179 5.50 2.44 9.60
C MET A 179 5.87 3.89 9.28
N ALA A 180 7.12 4.31 9.53
CA ALA A 180 7.57 5.66 9.21
C ALA A 180 7.58 5.94 7.71
N LEU A 181 7.96 4.96 6.88
CA LEU A 181 7.94 5.06 5.42
C LEU A 181 6.50 5.11 4.89
N ALA A 182 5.60 4.28 5.42
CA ALA A 182 4.17 4.35 5.10
C ALA A 182 3.58 5.73 5.46
N ALA A 183 3.89 6.25 6.65
CA ALA A 183 3.49 7.59 7.05
C ALA A 183 4.06 8.67 6.11
N GLY A 184 5.34 8.57 5.76
CA GLY A 184 6.03 9.49 4.86
C GLY A 184 5.43 9.54 3.46
N GLY A 185 5.13 8.37 2.88
CA GLY A 185 4.45 8.26 1.58
C GLY A 185 3.07 8.92 1.60
N ALA A 186 2.28 8.67 2.65
CA ALA A 186 0.95 9.25 2.79
C ALA A 186 0.98 10.78 2.95
N LEU A 187 1.90 11.29 3.78
CA LEU A 187 2.13 12.71 3.97
C LEU A 187 2.53 13.41 2.67
N LEU A 188 3.41 12.79 1.88
CA LEU A 188 3.84 13.32 0.59
C LEU A 188 2.66 13.48 -0.37
N THR A 189 1.86 12.43 -0.56
CA THR A 189 0.71 12.47 -1.47
C THR A 189 -0.33 13.50 -1.03
N MET A 190 -0.66 13.55 0.27
CA MET A 190 -1.63 14.52 0.79
C MET A 190 -1.15 15.97 0.66
N SER A 191 0.14 16.22 0.89
CA SER A 191 0.75 17.55 0.75
C SER A 191 0.83 18.00 -0.70
N ALA A 192 1.25 17.10 -1.61
CA ALA A 192 1.31 17.38 -3.05
C ALA A 192 -0.08 17.66 -3.63
N GLY A 193 -1.09 16.88 -3.26
CA GLY A 193 -2.48 17.10 -3.68
C GLY A 193 -3.04 18.44 -3.20
N GLN A 194 -2.70 18.85 -1.98
CA GLN A 194 -3.07 20.17 -1.45
C GLN A 194 -2.43 21.30 -2.27
N TRP A 195 -1.12 21.22 -2.52
CA TRP A 195 -0.40 22.22 -3.31
C TRP A 195 -0.99 22.34 -4.72
N TRP A 196 -1.22 21.22 -5.40
CA TRP A 196 -1.82 21.18 -6.73
C TRP A 196 -3.21 21.82 -6.78
N SER A 197 -4.04 21.57 -5.76
CA SER A 197 -5.39 22.16 -5.69
C SER A 197 -5.34 23.68 -5.48
N ARG A 198 -4.32 24.20 -4.80
CA ARG A 198 -4.13 25.64 -4.56
C ARG A 198 -3.64 26.37 -5.81
N THR A 199 -2.68 25.80 -6.53
CA THR A 199 -2.12 26.43 -7.75
C THR A 199 -3.15 26.54 -8.87
N ARG A 200 -4.09 25.59 -8.96
CA ARG A 200 -5.22 25.66 -9.91
C ARG A 200 -6.34 26.61 -9.51
N ARG A 201 -6.34 27.14 -8.28
CA ARG A 201 -7.33 28.12 -7.77
C ARG A 201 -6.85 29.58 -7.88
N SER A 202 -5.80 29.87 -8.65
CA SER A 202 -5.37 31.26 -8.86
C SER A 202 -6.49 32.10 -9.53
N PRO A 203 -6.75 33.33 -9.07
CA PRO A 203 -7.94 34.08 -9.47
C PRO A 203 -7.84 34.53 -10.92
N SER A 204 -8.94 34.39 -11.67
CA SER A 204 -9.24 35.36 -12.72
C SER A 204 -9.34 36.74 -12.05
N ARG A 205 -8.21 37.47 -12.00
CA ARG A 205 -8.20 38.88 -11.61
C ARG A 205 -8.79 39.66 -12.78
N GLY A 206 -10.09 39.94 -12.70
CA GLY A 206 -10.75 41.06 -13.37
C GLY A 206 -10.85 42.23 -12.40
#